data_AF-A7MK03-F1
#
_entry.id   AF-A7MK03-F1
#
_cell.length_a   1.000
_cell.length_b   1.000
_cell.length_c   1.000
_cell.angle_alpha   90.00
_cell.angle_beta   90.00
_cell.angle_gamma   90.00
#
_symmetry.space_group_name_H-M   'P 1'
#
loop_
_entity.id
_entity.type
_entity.pdbx_description
1 polymer ?
#
loop_
_entity_poly.entity_id
_entity_poly.type
_entity_poly.pdbx_seq_one_letter_code
_entity_poly.pdbx_strand_id
1 'polypeptide(L)' 'MMALEKYNGQEIMADIYRITVKTKTGETHEGLMKRSQPEIINGFIGVAREDGSWVYLAPDNVQEMEYVPEPEVEEQTS' A
#
# COMPACT_ATOMS: atom_id res chain seq x y z
N MET A 1 -10.09 2.20 -14.18
CA MET A 1 -11.13 3.13 -13.69
C MET A 1 -10.70 3.50 -12.28
N MET A 2 -10.36 4.77 -12.04
CA MET A 2 -9.91 5.25 -10.73
C MET A 2 -11.09 5.19 -9.76
N ALA A 3 -10.85 4.81 -8.50
CA ALA A 3 -11.89 4.81 -7.47
C ALA A 3 -11.98 6.21 -6.86
N LEU A 4 -13.21 6.73 -6.74
CA LEU A 4 -13.49 7.94 -5.96
C LEU A 4 -13.42 7.54 -4.47
N GLU A 5 -12.39 8.00 -3.77
CA GLU A 5 -12.16 7.68 -2.36
C GLU A 5 -12.19 8.92 -1.48
N LYS A 6 -12.28 8.74 -0.15
CA LYS A 6 -12.29 9.86 0.81
C LYS A 6 -11.03 9.84 1.66
N TYR A 7 -10.23 10.90 1.61
CA TYR A 7 -9.07 11.12 2.47
C TYR A 7 -9.30 12.36 3.34
N ASN A 8 -9.23 12.21 4.67
CA ASN A 8 -9.52 13.29 5.63
C ASN A 8 -10.83 14.07 5.36
N GLY A 9 -11.84 13.38 4.83
CA GLY A 9 -13.15 13.96 4.51
C GLY A 9 -13.24 14.66 3.14
N GLN A 10 -12.17 14.69 2.35
CA GLN A 10 -12.15 15.19 0.99
C GLN A 10 -12.23 14.05 -0.01
N GLU A 11 -13.03 14.21 -1.06
CA GLU A 11 -13.06 13.27 -2.18
C GLU A 11 -11.76 13.41 -2.97
N ILE A 12 -11.00 12.32 -3.09
CA ILE A 12 -9.76 12.24 -3.85
C ILE A 12 -9.88 11.10 -4.87
N MET A 13 -9.22 11.26 -6.01
CA MET A 13 -8.91 10.15 -6.90
C MET A 13 -7.50 9.68 -6.54
N ALA A 14 -7.38 8.47 -6.01
CA ALA A 14 -6.10 7.91 -5.59
C ALA A 14 -5.74 6.71 -6.44
N ASP A 15 -4.66 6.84 -7.20
CA ASP A 15 -4.03 5.74 -7.92
C ASP A 15 -2.97 5.02 -7.05
N ILE A 16 -2.39 5.72 -6.07
CA ILE A 16 -1.35 5.24 -5.16
C ILE A 16 -1.87 5.18 -3.73
N TYR A 17 -1.45 4.15 -3.01
CA TYR A 17 -1.82 3.90 -1.62
C TYR A 17 -0.55 3.70 -0.82
N ARG A 18 -0.54 4.24 0.39
CA ARG A 18 0.35 3.77 1.44
C ARG A 18 -0.21 2.50 2.02
N ILE A 19 0.58 1.44 1.91
CA ILE A 19 0.20 0.10 2.34
C ILE A 19 1.08 -0.25 3.52
N THR A 20 0.47 -0.47 4.68
CA THR A 20 1.15 -0.80 5.92
C THR A 20 0.76 -2.21 6.34
N VAL A 21 1.74 -3.09 6.50
CA VAL A 21 1.56 -4.46 7.00
C VAL A 21 2.21 -4.60 8.36
N LYS A 22 1.44 -5.02 9.35
CA LYS A 22 1.95 -5.40 10.68
C LYS A 22 1.97 -6.91 10.81
N THR A 23 3.11 -7.45 11.21
CA THR A 23 3.26 -8.89 11.47
C THR A 23 2.84 -9.24 12.89
N LYS A 24 2.62 -10.53 13.16
CA LYS A 24 2.34 -11.05 14.50
C LYS A 24 3.52 -10.88 15.47
N THR A 25 4.74 -10.71 14.95
CA THR A 25 5.95 -10.40 15.72
C THR A 25 6.06 -8.91 16.08
N GLY A 26 5.21 -8.05 15.52
CA GLY A 26 5.21 -6.60 15.72
C GLY A 26 6.07 -5.83 14.72
N GLU A 27 6.62 -6.48 13.71
CA GLU A 27 7.34 -5.80 12.62
C GLU A 27 6.35 -5.06 11.71
N THR A 28 6.76 -3.92 11.19
CA THR A 28 5.96 -3.10 10.28
C THR A 28 6.69 -2.96 8.94
N HIS A 29 5.95 -3.15 7.85
CA HIS A 29 6.43 -2.98 6.49
C HIS A 29 5.52 -2.01 5.74
N GLU A 30 6.12 -1.03 5.08
CA GLU A 30 5.38 0.02 4.39
C GLU A 30 5.84 0.15 2.94
N GLY A 31 4.90 0.55 2.09
CA GLY A 31 5.14 0.75 0.67
C GLY A 31 4.14 1.71 0.03
N LEU A 32 4.59 2.46 -0.97
CA LEU A 32 3.75 3.28 -1.84
C LEU A 32 3.53 2.54 -3.16
N MET A 33 2.31 2.06 -3.37
CA MET A 33 1.99 1.26 -4.56
C MET A 33 0.51 1.35 -4.90
N LYS A 34 0.13 0.95 -6.12
CA LYS A 34 -1.27 0.85 -6.52
C LYS A 34 -1.99 -0.19 -5.66
N ARG A 35 -3.29 -0.02 -5.44
CA ARG A 35 -4.12 -0.98 -4.70
C ARG A 35 -4.08 -2.41 -5.28
N SER A 36 -3.76 -2.55 -6.56
CA SER A 36 -3.61 -3.84 -7.23
C SER A 36 -2.24 -4.51 -7.04
N GLN A 37 -1.25 -3.81 -6.47
CA GLN A 37 0.15 -4.27 -6.40
C GLN A 37 0.56 -5.10 -5.18
N PRO A 38 -0.10 -5.06 -4.00
CA PRO A 38 0.09 -6.17 -3.09
C PRO A 38 -0.51 -7.42 -3.75
N GLU A 39 0.38 -8.25 -4.28
CA GLU A 39 0.06 -9.47 -4.99
C GLU A 39 0.37 -10.68 -4.12
N ILE A 40 -0.40 -11.75 -4.31
CA ILE A 40 -0.09 -13.05 -3.75
C ILE A 40 0.82 -13.80 -4.73
N ILE A 41 2.11 -13.89 -4.40
CA ILE A 41 3.13 -14.56 -5.22
C ILE A 41 3.56 -15.83 -4.49
N ASN A 42 3.30 -17.00 -5.08
CA ASN A 42 3.55 -18.31 -4.47
C ASN A 42 2.96 -18.44 -3.05
N GLY A 43 1.82 -17.79 -2.79
CA GLY A 43 1.18 -17.78 -1.48
C GLY A 43 1.73 -16.75 -0.49
N PHE A 44 2.72 -15.92 -0.86
CA PHE A 44 3.23 -14.82 -0.04
C PHE A 44 2.65 -13.49 -0.48
N ILE A 45 2.42 -12.58 0.48
CA ILE A 45 2.01 -11.20 0.23
C ILE A 45 3.25 -10.37 -0.08
N GLY A 46 3.37 -9.87 -1.31
CA GLY A 46 4.46 -8.98 -1.74
C GLY A 46 4.16 -7.53 -1.39
N VAL A 47 5.10 -6.84 -0.74
CA VAL A 47 5.04 -5.39 -0.48
C VAL A 47 6.35 -4.77 -0.99
N ALA A 48 6.23 -3.88 -1.99
CA ALA A 48 7.32 -3.04 -2.46
C ALA A 48 7.60 -1.92 -1.45
N ARG A 49 8.84 -1.82 -0.97
CA ARG A 49 9.29 -0.76 -0.07
C ARG A 49 9.75 0.46 -0.88
N GLU A 50 9.80 1.62 -0.22
CA GLU A 50 10.24 2.88 -0.84
C GLU A 50 11.69 2.83 -1.38
N ASP A 51 12.54 1.95 -0.84
CA ASP A 51 13.90 1.73 -1.33
C ASP A 51 13.99 0.87 -2.62
N GLY A 52 12.84 0.46 -3.16
CA GLY A 52 12.74 -0.39 -4.35
C GLY A 52 12.90 -1.88 -4.08
N SER A 53 13.16 -2.29 -2.84
CA SER A 53 13.19 -3.70 -2.44
C SER A 53 11.77 -4.25 -2.23
N TRP A 54 11.64 -5.57 -2.27
CA TRP A 54 10.38 -6.26 -1.99
C TRP A 54 10.52 -7.10 -0.71
N VAL A 55 9.48 -7.08 0.11
CA VAL A 55 9.29 -8.06 1.19
C VAL A 55 8.14 -8.98 0.85
N TYR A 56 8.33 -10.28 1.08
CA TYR A 56 7.34 -11.32 0.87
C TYR A 56 6.95 -11.90 2.22
N LEU A 57 5.71 -11.66 2.63
CA LEU A 57 5.20 -12.03 3.94
C LEU A 57 4.32 -13.28 3.83
N ALA A 58 4.61 -14.28 4.66
CA ALA A 58 3.70 -15.41 4.78
C ALA A 58 2.35 -14.90 5.33
N PRO A 59 1.20 -15.27 4.74
CA PRO A 59 -0.11 -14.81 5.21
C PRO A 59 -0.35 -15.12 6.68
N ASP A 60 0.10 -16.28 7.16
CA ASP A 60 -0.01 -16.68 8.55
C ASP A 60 0.83 -15.82 9.50
N ASN A 61 1.77 -15.01 9.00
CA ASN A 61 2.55 -14.07 9.81
C ASN A 61 1.96 -12.66 9.82
N VAL A 62 0.98 -12.35 8.96
CA VAL A 62 0.34 -11.03 8.92
C VAL A 62 -0.73 -10.94 10.01
N GLN A 63 -0.74 -9.83 10.74
CA GLN A 63 -1.76 -9.51 11.75
C GLN A 63 -2.77 -8.49 11.21
N GLU A 64 -2.28 -7.44 10.55
CA GLU A 64 -3.08 -6.35 10.00
C GLU A 64 -2.45 -5.86 8.70
N MET A 65 -3.29 -5.47 7.74
CA MET A 65 -2.89 -4.82 6.50
C MET A 65 -3.81 -3.66 6.23
N GLU A 66 -3.26 -2.45 6.21
CA GLU A 66 -3.98 -1.20 6.01
C GLU A 66 -3.62 -0.60 4.64
N TYR A 67 -4.62 0.00 4.00
CA TYR A 67 -4.50 0.69 2.73
C TYR A 67 -5.01 2.11 2.93
N VAL A 68 -4.12 3.09 2.88
CA VAL A 68 -4.47 4.51 2.98
C VAL A 68 -4.25 5.12 1.59
N PRO A 69 -5.29 5.67 0.95
CA PRO A 69 -5.11 6.34 -0.33
C PRO A 69 -4.22 7.56 -0.13
N GLU A 70 -3.20 7.71 -0.96
CA GLU A 70 -2.38 8.91 -1.00
C GLU A 70 -2.96 9.84 -2.06
N PRO A 71 -3.25 11.11 -1.72
CA PRO A 71 -3.74 12.07 -2.69
C PRO A 71 -2.70 12.23 -3.80
N GLU A 72 -3.16 12.24 -5.03
CA GLU A 72 -2.30 12.57 -6.16
C GLU A 72 -1.81 14.01 -5.95
N VAL A 73 -0.54 14.16 -5.58
CA VAL A 73 0.10 15.47 -5.65
C VAL A 73 0.22 15.72 -7.13
N GLU A 74 -0.66 16.57 -7.69
CA GLU A 74 -0.40 17.16 -9.00
C GLU A 74 0.95 17.87 -8.88
N GLU A 75 2.02 17.20 -9.31
CA GLU A 75 3.26 17.88 -9.64
C GLU A 75 2.88 18.85 -10.76
N GLN A 76 2.58 20.09 -10.36
CA GLN A 76 2.54 21.22 -11.26
C GLN A 76 3.95 21.37 -11.80
N THR A 77 4.26 20.63 -12.87
CA THR A 77 5.38 20.95 -13.75
C THR A 77 5.12 22.35 -14.28
N SER A 78 5.79 23.34 -13.67
CA SER A 78 5.95 24.69 -14.22
C SER A 78 6.90 24.70 -15.40
#